data_AF-A0AAN6XGZ5-F1
#
_entry.id   AF-A0AAN6XGZ5-F1
#
_cell.length_a   1.000
_cell.length_b   1.000
_cell.length_c   1.000
_cell.angle_alpha   90.00
_cell.angle_beta   90.00
_cell.angle_gamma   90.00
#
_symmetry.space_group_name_H-M   'P 1'
#
loop_
_entity.id
_entity.type
_entity.pdbx_description
1 polymer ?
#
loop_
_entity_poly.entity_id
_entity_poly.type
_entity_poly.pdbx_seq_one_letter_code
_entity_poly.pdbx_strand_id
1 'polypeptide(L)'
;MNHAVTRYESLDIDSLQSDSIDICAMGLVLRKPALKAKKAGVKPPDPTKDVAMRDELFVLVMGGFNSTANTLSWFTKFMEAFPNGQTGLRAKLRAAFPGHRLPSLAQILETDISYLDASCEEALCLAGTSNAILRSPSQNTNLLGYDVR
;
A
#
# COMPACT_ATOMS: atom_id res chain seq x y z
N MET A 1 18.23 -7.54 10.36
CA MET A 1 17.39 -8.76 10.23
C MET A 1 16.94 -9.31 11.58
N ASN A 2 17.82 -9.46 12.58
CA ASN A 2 17.48 -10.03 13.88
C ASN A 2 16.30 -9.36 14.59
N HIS A 3 16.19 -8.03 14.55
CA HIS A 3 15.06 -7.32 15.17
C HIS A 3 13.68 -7.71 14.59
N ALA A 4 13.60 -7.99 13.29
CA ALA A 4 12.34 -8.40 12.66
C ALA A 4 11.97 -9.85 13.01
N VAL A 5 12.98 -10.73 13.09
CA VAL A 5 12.81 -12.14 13.51
C VAL A 5 12.42 -12.20 14.98
N THR A 6 13.18 -11.55 15.86
CA THR A 6 12.87 -11.45 17.29
C THR A 6 11.50 -10.84 17.53
N ARG A 7 11.10 -9.81 16.75
CA ARG A 7 9.75 -9.27 16.81
C ARG A 7 8.70 -10.33 16.47
N TYR A 8 8.85 -11.03 15.35
CA TYR A 8 7.93 -12.09 14.93
C TYR A 8 7.82 -13.20 15.98
N GLU A 9 8.94 -13.60 16.57
CA GLU A 9 9.01 -14.58 17.65
C GLU A 9 8.41 -14.08 18.98
N SER A 10 8.46 -12.77 19.22
CA SER A 10 7.92 -12.10 20.42
C SER A 10 6.43 -11.73 20.32
N LEU A 11 5.76 -12.00 19.19
CA LEU A 11 4.33 -11.74 19.02
C LEU A 11 3.52 -12.66 19.95
N ASP A 12 3.30 -12.23 21.19
CA ASP A 12 2.36 -12.85 22.10
C ASP A 12 0.93 -12.60 21.61
N ILE A 13 0.07 -13.61 21.75
CA ILE A 13 -1.14 -13.70 20.92
C ILE A 13 -2.28 -12.82 21.44
N ASP A 14 -2.18 -12.35 22.69
CA ASP A 14 -3.06 -11.33 23.23
C ASP A 14 -2.74 -9.93 22.66
N SER A 15 -1.50 -9.73 22.20
CA SER A 15 -1.08 -8.51 21.52
C SER A 15 -1.59 -8.47 20.06
N LEU A 16 -1.71 -9.63 19.39
CA LEU A 16 -2.20 -9.78 18.01
C LEU A 16 -3.70 -9.45 17.80
N GLN A 17 -4.44 -9.21 18.89
CA GLN A 17 -5.81 -8.69 18.82
C GLN A 17 -5.87 -7.16 18.75
N SER A 18 -4.76 -6.48 19.03
CA SER A 18 -4.68 -5.03 18.89
C SER A 18 -4.19 -4.64 17.49
N ASP A 19 -4.94 -3.76 16.83
CA ASP A 19 -4.58 -3.22 15.50
C ASP A 19 -3.26 -2.42 15.52
N SER A 20 -2.72 -2.10 16.70
CA SER A 20 -1.49 -1.33 16.89
C SER A 20 -0.20 -2.09 16.52
N ILE A 21 -0.28 -3.40 16.23
CA ILE A 21 0.89 -4.24 15.91
C ILE A 21 1.15 -4.33 14.41
N ASP A 22 0.15 -4.10 13.57
CA ASP A 22 0.26 -4.22 12.12
C ASP A 22 0.84 -2.93 11.53
N ILE A 23 2.16 -2.76 11.65
CA ILE A 23 2.91 -1.58 11.15
C ILE A 23 2.92 -1.53 9.61
N CYS A 24 2.76 -2.67 8.95
CA CYS A 24 2.66 -2.74 7.50
C CYS A 24 1.83 -3.94 7.06
N ALA A 25 1.43 -3.96 5.78
CA ALA A 25 0.60 -5.01 5.22
C ALA A 25 1.19 -6.43 5.37
N MET A 26 2.51 -6.55 5.55
CA MET A 26 3.15 -7.83 5.85
C MET A 26 2.78 -8.40 7.21
N GLY A 27 2.56 -7.56 8.21
CA GLY A 27 2.05 -7.99 9.53
C GLY A 27 0.70 -8.69 9.38
N LEU A 28 -0.19 -8.12 8.56
CA LEU A 28 -1.52 -8.68 8.30
C LEU A 28 -1.47 -10.08 7.67
N VAL A 29 -0.60 -10.30 6.69
CA VAL A 29 -0.42 -11.60 6.01
C VAL A 29 0.09 -12.66 6.99
N LEU A 30 1.09 -12.30 7.80
CA LEU A 30 1.70 -13.19 8.79
C LEU A 30 0.78 -13.49 9.99
N ARG A 31 -0.15 -12.59 10.30
CA ARG A 31 -1.08 -12.71 11.44
C ARG A 31 -2.16 -13.76 11.22
N LYS A 32 -2.73 -13.86 10.02
CA LYS A 32 -3.78 -14.85 9.68
C LYS A 32 -3.40 -16.30 10.05
N PRO A 33 -2.26 -16.85 9.60
CA PRO A 33 -1.86 -18.23 9.90
C PRO A 33 -1.49 -18.42 11.38
N ALA A 34 -0.88 -17.41 12.02
CA ALA A 34 -0.56 -17.46 13.45
C ALA A 34 -1.82 -17.59 14.32
N LEU A 35 -2.87 -16.80 14.02
CA LEU A 35 -4.16 -16.90 14.71
C LEU A 35 -4.87 -18.24 14.45
N LYS A 36 -4.80 -18.77 13.23
CA LYS A 36 -5.36 -20.08 12.88
C LYS A 36 -4.68 -21.21 13.66
N ALA A 37 -3.35 -21.17 13.75
CA ALA A 37 -2.57 -22.14 14.51
C ALA A 37 -2.92 -22.13 16.00
N LYS A 38 -3.06 -20.94 16.63
CA LYS A 38 -3.53 -20.83 18.03
C LYS A 38 -4.91 -21.44 18.23
N LYS A 39 -5.88 -21.11 17.36
CA LYS A 39 -7.24 -21.67 17.46
C LYS A 39 -7.26 -23.20 17.39
N ALA A 40 -6.30 -23.78 16.66
CA ALA A 40 -6.13 -25.23 16.56
C ALA A 40 -5.19 -25.82 17.63
N GLY A 41 -4.61 -25.01 18.53
CA GLY A 41 -3.68 -25.48 19.56
C GLY A 41 -2.33 -25.96 19.03
N VAL A 42 -1.94 -25.56 17.81
CA VAL A 42 -0.70 -25.99 17.15
C VAL A 42 0.29 -24.83 17.02
N LYS A 43 1.58 -25.16 16.90
CA LYS A 43 2.62 -24.16 16.64
C LYS A 43 2.39 -23.51 15.26
N PRO A 44 2.55 -22.18 15.12
CA PRO A 44 2.50 -21.52 13.83
C PRO A 44 3.50 -22.15 12.85
N PRO A 45 3.12 -22.39 11.59
CA PRO A 45 4.03 -22.88 10.58
C PRO A 45 5.14 -21.85 10.32
N ASP A 46 6.31 -22.34 9.93
CA ASP A 46 7.42 -21.48 9.51
C ASP A 46 7.00 -20.67 8.27
N PRO A 47 6.84 -19.34 8.38
CA PRO A 47 6.34 -18.50 7.29
C PRO A 47 7.28 -18.53 6.09
N THR A 48 8.55 -18.83 6.32
CA THR A 48 9.55 -18.93 5.27
C THR A 48 9.48 -20.26 4.55
N LYS A 49 8.73 -21.28 5.00
CA LYS A 49 8.61 -22.60 4.36
C LYS A 49 7.22 -22.88 3.79
N ASP A 50 6.22 -22.13 4.22
CA ASP A 50 4.85 -22.24 3.72
C ASP A 50 4.72 -21.58 2.34
N VAL A 51 4.41 -22.38 1.32
CA VAL A 51 4.25 -21.92 -0.07
C VAL A 51 3.08 -20.94 -0.20
N ALA A 52 1.94 -21.21 0.43
CA ALA A 52 0.78 -20.33 0.33
C ALA A 52 1.06 -18.97 0.97
N MET A 53 1.83 -18.95 2.06
CA MET A 53 2.23 -17.70 2.70
C MET A 53 3.22 -16.90 1.88
N ARG A 54 4.18 -17.57 1.24
CA ARG A 54 5.10 -16.94 0.29
C ARG A 54 4.37 -16.37 -0.92
N ASP A 55 3.38 -17.08 -1.45
CA ASP A 55 2.57 -16.62 -2.57
C ASP A 55 1.73 -15.38 -2.20
N GLU A 56 1.08 -15.37 -1.02
CA GLU A 56 0.32 -14.20 -0.54
C GLU A 56 1.25 -12.98 -0.31
N LEU A 57 2.44 -13.21 0.26
CA LEU A 57 3.48 -12.19 0.40
C LEU A 57 3.94 -11.66 -0.96
N PHE A 58 4.19 -12.56 -1.92
CA PHE A 58 4.64 -12.18 -3.26
C PHE A 58 3.59 -11.31 -3.96
N VAL A 59 2.32 -11.71 -3.92
CA VAL A 59 1.21 -10.93 -4.50
C VAL A 59 1.13 -9.53 -3.88
N LEU A 60 1.26 -9.43 -2.54
CA LEU A 60 1.22 -8.14 -1.85
C LEU A 60 2.37 -7.22 -2.25
N VAL A 61 3.60 -7.75 -2.33
CA VAL A 61 4.77 -6.97 -2.77
C VAL A 61 4.62 -6.55 -4.23
N MET A 62 4.24 -7.48 -5.12
CA MET A 62 4.08 -7.18 -6.54
C MET A 62 2.98 -6.15 -6.81
N GLY A 63 1.88 -6.18 -6.05
CA GLY A 63 0.78 -5.24 -6.20
C GLY A 63 1.18 -3.78 -5.90
N GLY A 64 2.07 -3.57 -4.93
CA GLY A 64 2.53 -2.23 -4.52
C GLY A 64 3.84 -1.77 -5.15
N PHE A 65 4.73 -2.70 -5.53
CA PHE A 65 6.09 -2.37 -5.97
C PHE A 65 6.11 -1.61 -7.30
N ASN A 66 5.55 -2.19 -8.36
CA ASN A 66 5.67 -1.62 -9.69
C ASN A 66 4.80 -0.38 -9.87
N SER A 67 3.57 -0.42 -9.34
CA SER A 67 2.61 0.68 -9.42
C SER A 67 3.13 1.93 -8.72
N THR A 68 3.46 1.83 -7.43
CA THR A 68 3.93 2.97 -6.63
C THR A 68 5.25 3.52 -7.16
N ALA A 69 6.21 2.67 -7.54
CA ALA A 69 7.48 3.11 -8.10
C ALA A 69 7.28 3.86 -9.43
N ASN A 70 6.41 3.38 -10.31
CA ASN A 70 6.08 4.07 -11.56
C ASN A 70 5.42 5.42 -11.29
N THR A 71 4.40 5.48 -10.41
CA THR A 71 3.72 6.73 -10.08
C THR A 71 4.68 7.77 -9.51
N LEU A 72 5.55 7.39 -8.56
CA LEU A 72 6.51 8.32 -7.95
C LEU A 72 7.58 8.81 -8.94
N SER A 73 8.00 7.95 -9.87
CA SER A 73 8.93 8.34 -10.94
C SER A 73 8.32 9.40 -11.85
N TRP A 74 7.08 9.20 -12.28
CA TRP A 74 6.34 10.18 -13.08
C TRP A 74 6.00 11.44 -12.29
N PHE A 75 5.62 11.32 -11.02
CA PHE A 75 5.38 12.45 -10.14
C PHE A 75 6.59 13.37 -10.08
N THR A 76 7.80 12.82 -9.93
CA THR A 76 9.04 13.60 -9.92
C THR A 76 9.23 14.35 -11.24
N LYS A 77 8.97 13.69 -12.37
CA LYS A 77 9.02 14.31 -13.70
C LYS A 77 7.97 15.41 -13.88
N PHE A 78 6.74 15.23 -13.37
CA PHE A 78 5.72 16.28 -13.39
C PHE A 78 6.13 17.48 -12.54
N MET A 79 6.71 17.24 -11.36
CA MET A 79 7.19 18.31 -10.48
C MET A 79 8.33 19.12 -11.11
N GLU A 80 9.16 18.50 -11.95
CA GLU A 80 10.17 19.19 -12.76
C GLU A 80 9.53 19.97 -13.93
N ALA A 81 8.63 19.33 -14.68
CA ALA A 81 8.00 19.91 -15.86
C ALA A 81 7.02 21.05 -15.54
N PHE A 82 6.45 21.08 -14.33
CA PHE A 82 5.45 22.07 -13.90
C PHE A 82 5.88 22.81 -12.61
N PRO A 83 6.86 23.74 -12.69
CA PRO A 83 7.41 24.42 -11.52
C PRO A 83 6.38 25.20 -10.68
N ASN A 84 5.34 25.73 -11.32
CA ASN A 84 4.25 26.44 -10.62
C ASN A 84 3.46 25.48 -9.72
N GLY A 85 3.10 24.29 -10.22
CA GLY A 85 2.43 23.26 -9.44
C GLY A 85 3.32 22.76 -8.30
N GLN A 86 4.59 22.51 -8.58
CA GLN A 86 5.57 22.10 -7.57
C GLN A 86 5.73 23.14 -6.45
N THR A 87 5.84 24.41 -6.81
CA THR A 87 6.00 25.51 -5.84
C THR A 87 4.74 25.68 -5.01
N GLY A 88 3.55 25.60 -5.64
CA GLY A 88 2.26 25.60 -4.96
C GLY A 88 2.14 24.47 -3.95
N LEU A 89 2.47 23.24 -4.36
CA LEU A 89 2.41 22.06 -3.49
C LEU A 89 3.36 22.22 -2.29
N ARG A 90 4.61 22.63 -2.52
CA ARG A 90 5.57 22.88 -1.44
C ARG A 90 5.11 23.95 -0.46
N ALA A 91 4.49 25.02 -0.95
CA ALA A 91 3.96 26.07 -0.09
C ALA A 91 2.83 25.52 0.81
N LYS A 92 1.90 24.74 0.25
CA LYS A 92 0.81 24.11 1.02
C LYS A 92 1.33 23.11 2.05
N LEU A 93 2.29 22.26 1.67
CA LEU A 93 2.91 21.30 2.59
C LEU A 93 3.64 21.99 3.75
N ARG A 94 4.39 23.07 3.48
CA ARG A 94 5.10 23.83 4.53
C ARG A 94 4.14 24.58 5.46
N ALA A 95 3.02 25.06 4.92
CA ALA A 95 1.98 25.70 5.74
C ALA A 95 1.28 24.68 6.65
N ALA A 96 1.03 23.47 6.15
CA ALA A 96 0.40 22.39 6.90
C ALA A 96 1.33 21.76 7.96
N PHE A 97 2.64 21.68 7.66
CA PHE A 97 3.65 21.12 8.55
C PHE A 97 4.73 22.17 8.89
N PRO A 98 4.42 23.15 9.75
CA PRO A 98 5.36 24.20 10.11
C PRO A 98 6.48 23.64 11.01
N GLY A 99 7.72 24.06 10.74
CA GLY A 99 8.90 23.74 11.55
C GLY A 99 10.00 23.02 10.78
N HIS A 100 11.09 22.68 11.48
CA HIS A 100 12.27 22.03 10.90
C HIS A 100 12.28 20.51 11.07
N ARG A 101 11.28 19.93 11.76
CA ARG A 101 11.12 18.48 11.90
C ARG A 101 10.18 17.95 10.85
N LEU A 102 10.46 16.74 10.38
CA LEU A 102 9.53 15.98 9.55
C LEU A 102 8.26 15.66 10.35
N PRO A 103 7.07 15.69 9.71
CA PRO A 103 5.84 15.31 10.37
C PRO A 103 5.85 13.82 10.74
N SER A 104 5.21 13.49 11.85
CA SER A 104 4.95 12.11 12.23
C SER A 104 3.91 11.47 11.31
N LEU A 105 3.84 10.13 11.30
CA LEU A 105 2.83 9.40 10.53
C LEU A 105 1.40 9.85 10.86
N ALA A 106 1.08 10.01 12.15
CA ALA A 106 -0.24 10.47 12.58
C ALA A 106 -0.56 11.85 12.01
N GLN A 107 0.40 12.79 12.07
CA GLN A 107 0.23 14.12 11.49
C GLN A 107 0.01 14.06 9.98
N ILE A 108 0.74 13.21 9.24
CA ILE A 108 0.55 13.05 7.80
C ILE A 108 -0.85 12.52 7.48
N LEU A 109 -1.33 11.52 8.24
CA LEU A 109 -2.62 10.87 8.01
C LEU A 109 -3.83 11.72 8.44
N GLU A 110 -3.68 12.54 9.48
CA GLU A 110 -4.77 13.34 10.04
C GLU A 110 -4.90 14.73 9.39
N THR A 111 -3.86 15.20 8.69
CA THR A 111 -3.87 16.52 8.08
C THR A 111 -4.45 16.47 6.67
N ASP A 112 -5.62 17.07 6.48
CA ASP A 112 -6.22 17.28 5.16
C ASP A 112 -5.49 18.40 4.40
N ILE A 113 -4.93 18.07 3.24
CA ILE A 113 -4.29 19.01 2.33
C ILE A 113 -4.86 18.75 0.94
N SER A 114 -6.01 19.34 0.63
CA SER A 114 -6.72 19.06 -0.62
C SER A 114 -5.88 19.29 -1.89
N TYR A 115 -4.87 20.17 -1.85
CA TYR A 115 -3.94 20.36 -2.97
C TYR A 115 -2.94 19.21 -3.14
N LEU A 116 -2.54 18.54 -2.04
CA LEU A 116 -1.75 17.31 -2.08
C LEU A 116 -2.57 16.19 -2.73
N ASP A 117 -3.81 16.00 -2.29
CA ASP A 117 -4.70 14.97 -2.85
C ASP A 117 -4.91 15.20 -4.34
N ALA A 118 -5.24 16.43 -4.75
CA ALA A 118 -5.37 16.78 -6.16
C ALA A 118 -4.07 16.53 -6.95
N SER A 119 -2.89 16.77 -6.36
CA SER A 119 -1.60 16.49 -7.00
C SER A 119 -1.34 14.99 -7.16
N CYS A 120 -1.74 14.18 -6.17
CA CYS A 120 -1.65 12.73 -6.23
C CYS A 120 -2.59 12.14 -7.30
N GLU A 121 -3.85 12.58 -7.33
CA GLU A 121 -4.84 12.15 -8.31
C GLU A 121 -4.43 12.51 -9.75
N GLU A 122 -3.96 13.73 -9.97
CA GLU A 122 -3.48 14.15 -11.29
C GLU A 122 -2.25 13.35 -11.73
N ALA A 123 -1.33 13.07 -10.79
CA ALA A 123 -0.20 12.22 -11.09
C ALA A 123 -0.61 10.79 -11.43
N LEU A 124 -1.60 10.22 -10.73
CA LEU A 124 -2.16 8.90 -11.04
C LEU A 124 -2.84 8.86 -12.42
N CYS A 125 -3.58 9.92 -12.77
CA CYS A 125 -4.22 10.10 -14.07
C CYS A 125 -3.21 10.08 -15.22
N LEU A 126 -2.08 10.78 -15.06
CA LEU A 126 -1.08 10.97 -16.10
C LEU A 126 0.02 9.90 -16.13
N ALA A 127 0.31 9.23 -15.01
CA ALA A 127 1.45 8.30 -14.90
C ALA A 127 1.24 6.94 -15.59
N GLY A 128 0.01 6.62 -16.02
CA GLY A 128 -0.29 5.32 -16.63
C GLY A 128 0.01 4.14 -15.69
N THR A 129 -0.21 4.33 -14.39
CA THR A 129 0.16 3.36 -13.33
C THR A 129 -0.48 1.98 -13.55
N SER A 130 -1.66 1.95 -14.16
CA SER A 130 -2.29 0.74 -14.68
C SER A 130 -2.81 1.01 -16.09
N ASN A 131 -2.23 0.35 -17.09
CA ASN A 131 -2.56 0.59 -18.49
C ASN A 131 -3.89 -0.04 -18.93
N ALA A 132 -4.38 -1.05 -18.20
CA ALA A 132 -5.63 -1.72 -18.53
C ALA A 132 -6.24 -2.44 -17.32
N ILE A 133 -7.56 -2.45 -17.24
CA ILE A 133 -8.32 -3.30 -16.34
C ILE A 133 -9.02 -4.34 -17.21
N LEU A 134 -8.46 -5.55 -17.25
CA LEU A 134 -8.99 -6.65 -18.07
C LEU A 134 -10.05 -7.42 -17.31
N ARG A 135 -11.13 -7.79 -18.02
CA ARG A 135 -12.22 -8.65 -17.55
C ARG A 135 -12.60 -9.60 -18.68
N SER A 136 -13.00 -10.82 -18.32
CA SER A 136 -13.58 -11.77 -19.27
C SER A 136 -15.06 -11.95 -18.91
N PRO A 137 -15.99 -11.83 -19.88
CA PRO A 137 -17.41 -11.97 -19.61
C PRO A 137 -17.72 -13.44 -19.24
N SER A 138 -18.45 -13.66 -18.14
CA SER A 138 -18.88 -15.00 -17.73
C SER A 138 -20.10 -15.50 -18.53
N GLN A 139 -20.74 -14.61 -19.28
CA GLN A 139 -21.91 -14.87 -20.10
C GLN A 139 -21.95 -13.87 -21.26
N ASN A 140 -22.66 -14.21 -22.32
CA ASN A 140 -22.82 -13.33 -23.48
C ASN A 140 -23.30 -11.95 -23.03
N THR A 141 -22.49 -10.93 -23.30
CA THR A 141 -22.75 -9.56 -22.86
C THR A 141 -22.84 -8.67 -24.09
N ASN A 142 -23.94 -7.92 -24.22
CA ASN A 142 -24.06 -6.91 -25.26
C ASN A 142 -23.63 -5.54 -24.69
N LEU A 143 -22.63 -4.92 -25.31
CA LEU A 143 -22.14 -3.60 -24.93
C LEU A 143 -22.29 -2.66 -26.13
N LEU A 144 -23.13 -1.63 -26.00
CA LEU A 144 -23.41 -0.65 -27.05
C LEU A 144 -23.82 -1.29 -28.40
N GLY A 145 -24.56 -2.40 -28.36
CA GLY A 145 -25.01 -3.12 -29.55
C GLY A 145 -24.04 -4.19 -30.07
N TYR A 146 -22.85 -4.31 -29.48
CA TYR A 146 -21.85 -5.31 -29.86
C TYR A 146 -21.82 -6.47 -28.88
N ASP A 147 -21.82 -7.70 -29.41
CA ASP A 147 -21.67 -8.89 -28.59
C ASP A 147 -20.21 -9.08 -28.17
N VAL A 148 -19.97 -9.04 -26.86
CA VAL A 148 -18.69 -9.34 -26.22
C VAL A 148 -18.76 -10.76 -25.68
N ARG A 149 -17.87 -11.63 -26.19
CA ARG A 149 -17.74 -13.03 -25.79
C ARG A 149 -16.36 -13.28 -25.20
#